data_AF-A0A2A4NIJ5-F1
#
_entry.id   AF-A0A2A4NIJ5-F1
#
_cell.length_a   1.000
_cell.length_b   1.000
_cell.length_c   1.000
_cell.angle_alpha   90.00
_cell.angle_beta   90.00
_cell.angle_gamma   90.00
#
_symmetry.space_group_name_H-M   'P 1'
#
loop_
_entity.id
_entity.type
_entity.pdbx_description
1 polymer ?
#
loop_
_entity_poly.entity_id
_entity_poly.type
_entity_poly.pdbx_seq_one_letter_code
_entity_poly.pdbx_strand_id
1 'polypeptide(L)'
;MKAQDVELIAQNLAGKKAKVKRLKRLKSEPADTKEKKLPKVVRDGLEKHFRTKLTKVRVHTGGNLRDVCKELKAKAFTIGENIHFKKIGDAKDPALLAHELTHVIQKSQGKMPKKAKPGTALVCK
;
A
#
# COMPACT_ATOMS: atom_id res chain seq x y z
N MET A 1 -5.94 -2.25 15.72
CA MET A 1 -4.48 -2.05 15.80
C MET A 1 -4.19 -1.25 17.04
N LYS A 2 -3.26 -1.73 17.85
CA LYS A 2 -2.77 -1.08 19.06
C LYS A 2 -1.59 -0.15 18.71
N ALA A 3 -1.20 0.74 19.60
CA ALA A 3 -0.04 1.63 19.40
C ALA A 3 1.26 0.84 19.09
N GLN A 4 1.42 -0.33 19.71
CA GLN A 4 2.54 -1.25 19.48
C GLN A 4 2.65 -1.70 18.02
N ASP A 5 1.52 -1.93 17.33
CA ASP A 5 1.52 -2.28 15.91
C ASP A 5 2.08 -1.13 15.08
N VAL A 6 1.76 0.12 15.43
CA VAL A 6 2.21 1.32 14.71
C VAL A 6 3.71 1.53 14.86
N GLU A 7 4.24 1.29 16.05
CA GLU A 7 5.67 1.36 16.31
C GLU A 7 6.44 0.29 15.54
N LEU A 8 5.92 -0.95 15.53
CA LEU A 8 6.46 -2.03 14.73
C LEU A 8 6.43 -1.71 13.23
N ILE A 9 5.34 -1.11 12.75
CA ILE A 9 5.22 -0.63 11.37
C ILE A 9 6.29 0.43 11.11
N ALA A 10 6.41 1.47 11.95
CA ALA A 10 7.40 2.54 11.79
C ALA A 10 8.84 2.03 11.79
N GLN A 11 9.19 1.12 12.70
CA GLN A 11 10.52 0.50 12.78
C GLN A 11 10.83 -0.33 11.53
N ASN A 12 9.87 -1.11 11.03
CA ASN A 12 10.04 -1.88 9.81
C ASN A 12 10.20 -1.00 8.56
N LEU A 13 9.64 0.21 8.58
CA LEU A 13 9.77 1.19 7.50
C LEU A 13 11.11 1.95 7.53
N ALA A 14 11.72 2.15 8.71
CA ALA A 14 12.82 3.09 8.94
C ALA A 14 14.18 2.71 8.31
N GLY A 15 14.31 1.58 7.63
CA GLY A 15 15.56 1.18 6.98
C GLY A 15 15.42 0.23 5.79
N LYS A 16 14.19 -0.21 5.47
CA LYS A 16 13.98 -1.17 4.38
C LYS A 16 13.71 -0.44 3.08
N LYS A 17 14.66 -0.49 2.15
CA LYS A 17 14.35 -0.26 0.73
C LYS A 17 13.47 -1.42 0.29
N ALA A 18 12.22 -1.15 -0.02
CA ALA A 18 11.39 -2.18 -0.59
C ALA A 18 11.99 -2.61 -1.94
N LYS A 19 12.13 -3.92 -2.15
CA LYS A 19 12.73 -4.48 -3.38
C LYS A 19 11.93 -3.97 -4.59
N VAL A 20 12.65 -3.54 -5.62
CA VAL A 20 12.13 -2.91 -6.84
C VAL A 20 10.90 -3.66 -7.35
N LYS A 21 9.73 -3.04 -7.24
CA LYS A 21 8.47 -3.60 -7.75
C LYS A 21 8.36 -3.35 -9.25
N ARG A 22 8.10 -4.41 -10.01
CA ARG A 22 7.72 -4.31 -11.43
C ARG A 22 6.41 -3.53 -11.54
N LEU A 23 6.45 -2.43 -12.26
CA LEU A 23 5.24 -1.80 -12.78
C LEU A 23 4.55 -2.82 -13.68
N LYS A 24 3.29 -3.13 -13.38
CA LYS A 24 2.46 -4.00 -14.23
C LYS A 24 1.25 -3.23 -14.71
N ARG A 25 0.92 -3.42 -15.99
CA ARG A 25 -0.33 -2.92 -16.54
C ARG A 25 -1.48 -3.74 -15.95
N LEU A 26 -2.49 -3.05 -15.46
CA LEU A 26 -3.74 -3.65 -15.05
C LEU A 26 -4.46 -4.13 -16.32
N LYS A 27 -4.93 -5.37 -16.31
CA LYS A 27 -5.83 -5.89 -17.34
C LYS A 27 -7.28 -5.58 -17.00
N SER A 28 -7.58 -5.63 -15.70
CA SER A 28 -8.89 -5.33 -15.12
C SER A 28 -8.72 -4.26 -14.05
N GLU A 29 -9.61 -3.26 -14.05
CA GLU A 29 -9.62 -2.24 -13.01
C GLU A 29 -10.27 -2.76 -11.73
N PRO A 30 -9.81 -2.33 -10.54
CA PRO A 30 -10.48 -2.67 -9.29
C PRO A 30 -11.92 -2.13 -9.29
N ALA A 31 -12.90 -3.02 -9.14
CA ALA A 31 -14.32 -2.71 -9.07
C ALA A 31 -14.94 -3.32 -7.80
N ASP A 32 -16.00 -2.68 -7.31
CA ASP A 32 -16.77 -3.10 -6.13
C ASP A 32 -15.92 -3.29 -4.85
N THR A 33 -14.85 -2.50 -4.75
CA THR A 33 -13.94 -2.58 -3.60
C THR A 33 -14.47 -1.78 -2.42
N LYS A 34 -14.28 -2.32 -1.22
CA LYS A 34 -14.52 -1.60 0.04
C LYS A 34 -13.25 -0.84 0.41
N GLU A 35 -13.33 0.47 0.36
CA GLU A 35 -12.26 1.37 0.81
C GLU A 35 -12.39 1.72 2.30
N LYS A 36 -11.25 1.80 2.96
CA LYS A 36 -11.12 2.28 4.34
C LYS A 36 -9.95 3.24 4.44
N LYS A 37 -10.15 4.32 5.18
CA LYS A 37 -9.05 5.21 5.55
C LYS A 37 -8.09 4.47 6.49
N LEU A 38 -6.80 4.83 6.45
CA LEU A 38 -5.87 4.36 7.45
C LEU A 38 -6.34 4.75 8.86
N PRO A 39 -6.23 3.83 9.84
CA PRO A 39 -6.49 4.16 11.23
C PRO A 39 -5.67 5.38 11.64
N LYS A 40 -6.32 6.32 12.34
CA LYS A 40 -5.71 7.60 12.75
C LYS A 40 -4.37 7.38 13.47
N VAL A 41 -4.30 6.38 14.35
CA VAL A 41 -3.08 6.04 15.11
C VAL A 41 -1.93 5.62 14.19
N VAL A 42 -2.20 4.77 13.18
CA VAL A 42 -1.19 4.34 12.19
C VAL A 42 -0.73 5.54 11.38
N ARG A 43 -1.69 6.34 10.89
CA ARG A 43 -1.41 7.54 10.11
C ARG A 43 -0.53 8.51 10.90
N ASP A 44 -0.96 8.95 12.07
CA ASP A 44 -0.24 9.95 12.87
C ASP A 44 1.19 9.48 13.24
N GLY A 45 1.36 8.20 13.58
CA GLY A 45 2.69 7.63 13.85
C GLY A 45 3.62 7.70 12.64
N LEU A 46 3.15 7.27 11.47
CA LEU A 46 3.97 7.28 10.25
C LEU A 46 4.21 8.66 9.69
N GLU A 47 3.22 9.55 9.75
CA GLU A 47 3.40 10.95 9.34
C GLU A 47 4.48 11.63 10.20
N LYS A 48 4.54 11.33 11.51
CA LYS A 48 5.58 11.82 12.42
C LYS A 48 6.96 11.26 12.08
N HIS A 49 7.07 9.96 11.81
CA HIS A 49 8.34 9.31 11.49
C HIS A 49 8.90 9.69 10.11
N PHE A 50 8.04 9.78 9.08
CA PHE A 50 8.46 10.00 7.69
C PHE A 50 8.28 11.43 7.19
N ARG A 51 7.75 12.34 8.04
CA ARG A 51 7.43 13.74 7.71
C ARG A 51 6.67 13.87 6.38
N THR A 52 5.78 12.92 6.10
CA THR A 52 5.04 12.80 4.83
C THR A 52 3.56 12.70 5.15
N LYS A 53 2.70 13.41 4.41
CA LYS A 53 1.24 13.33 4.60
C LYS A 53 0.69 12.03 4.02
N LEU A 54 -0.05 11.27 4.83
CA LEU A 54 -0.71 10.00 4.49
C LEU A 54 -2.23 10.09 4.55
N THR A 55 -2.77 11.31 4.68
CA THR A 55 -4.23 11.58 4.75
C THR A 55 -5.00 11.11 3.53
N LYS A 56 -4.35 11.05 2.36
CA LYS A 56 -4.95 10.61 1.10
C LYS A 56 -4.88 9.09 0.89
N VAL A 57 -4.18 8.37 1.75
CA VAL A 57 -3.97 6.93 1.59
C VAL A 57 -5.23 6.16 1.98
N ARG A 58 -5.74 5.37 1.04
CA ARG A 58 -6.88 4.48 1.25
C ARG A 58 -6.47 3.02 1.08
N VAL A 59 -7.11 2.16 1.87
CA VAL A 59 -6.93 0.72 1.83
C VAL A 59 -8.20 0.08 1.25
N HIS A 60 -8.06 -0.56 0.11
CA HIS A 60 -9.14 -1.23 -0.62
C HIS A 60 -9.08 -2.74 -0.41
N THR A 61 -10.24 -3.34 -0.14
CA THR A 61 -10.40 -4.79 0.08
C THR A 61 -11.72 -5.27 -0.54
N GLY A 62 -11.81 -6.56 -0.90
CA GLY A 62 -13.04 -7.13 -1.47
C GLY A 62 -13.22 -6.84 -2.96
N GLY A 63 -14.44 -7.02 -3.48
CA GLY A 63 -14.73 -6.88 -4.91
C GLY A 63 -13.94 -7.86 -5.76
N ASN A 64 -13.54 -7.41 -6.95
CA ASN A 64 -12.73 -8.18 -7.91
C ASN A 64 -11.22 -8.20 -7.59
N LEU A 65 -10.78 -7.67 -6.44
CA LEU A 65 -9.36 -7.60 -6.08
C LEU A 65 -8.68 -8.96 -5.99
N ARG A 66 -9.44 -10.03 -5.73
CA ARG A 66 -8.90 -11.39 -5.71
C ARG A 66 -8.36 -11.80 -7.08
N ASP A 67 -9.08 -11.45 -8.13
CA ASP A 67 -8.74 -11.75 -9.52
C ASP A 67 -7.63 -10.83 -10.01
N VAL A 68 -7.75 -9.51 -9.78
CA VAL A 68 -6.70 -8.54 -10.13
C VAL A 68 -5.37 -8.93 -9.47
N CYS A 69 -5.35 -9.25 -8.18
CA CYS A 69 -4.14 -9.73 -7.50
C CYS A 69 -3.62 -11.05 -8.07
N LYS A 70 -4.50 -11.96 -8.53
CA LYS A 70 -4.10 -13.23 -9.17
C LYS A 70 -3.43 -12.97 -10.52
N GLU A 71 -3.97 -12.09 -11.34
CA GLU A 71 -3.37 -11.66 -12.62
C GLU A 71 -2.00 -11.02 -12.40
N LEU A 72 -1.91 -10.16 -11.38
CA LEU A 72 -0.66 -9.51 -10.99
C LEU A 72 0.31 -10.45 -10.26
N LYS A 73 -0.09 -11.68 -9.92
CA LYS A 73 0.67 -12.65 -9.12
C LYS A 73 1.20 -12.02 -7.82
N ALA A 74 0.32 -11.35 -7.09
CA ALA A 74 0.63 -10.52 -5.94
C ALA A 74 -0.37 -10.71 -4.80
N LYS A 75 0.05 -10.37 -3.56
CA LYS A 75 -0.86 -10.31 -2.40
C LYS A 75 -1.48 -8.92 -2.24
N ALA A 76 -0.73 -7.88 -2.63
CA ALA A 76 -1.18 -6.50 -2.60
C ALA A 76 -0.53 -5.70 -3.74
N PHE A 77 -1.18 -4.63 -4.16
CA PHE A 77 -0.64 -3.68 -5.12
C PHE A 77 -1.09 -2.26 -4.79
N THR A 78 -0.33 -1.28 -5.25
CA THR A 78 -0.59 0.14 -5.02
C THR A 78 -0.86 0.85 -6.34
N ILE A 79 -1.93 1.65 -6.39
CA ILE A 79 -2.24 2.56 -7.50
C ILE A 79 -2.35 3.96 -6.92
N GLY A 80 -1.56 4.92 -7.41
CA GLY A 80 -1.59 6.28 -6.83
C GLY A 80 -1.15 6.27 -5.37
N GLU A 81 -2.06 6.65 -4.48
CA GLU A 81 -1.97 6.62 -3.01
C GLU A 81 -2.88 5.52 -2.41
N ASN A 82 -3.52 4.70 -3.25
CA ASN A 82 -4.46 3.66 -2.84
C ASN A 82 -3.79 2.29 -2.82
N ILE A 83 -3.90 1.61 -1.68
CA ILE A 83 -3.34 0.27 -1.46
C ILE A 83 -4.48 -0.75 -1.57
N HIS A 84 -4.30 -1.77 -2.39
CA HIS A 84 -5.31 -2.79 -2.64
C HIS A 84 -4.80 -4.14 -2.16
N PHE A 85 -5.57 -4.83 -1.32
CA PHE A 85 -5.23 -6.14 -0.77
C PHE A 85 -6.12 -7.23 -1.35
N LYS A 86 -5.50 -8.38 -1.64
CA LYS A 86 -6.20 -9.57 -2.14
C LYS A 86 -7.26 -10.09 -1.16
N LYS A 87 -6.97 -10.08 0.15
CA LYS A 87 -7.90 -10.50 1.20
C LYS A 87 -7.96 -9.47 2.33
N ILE A 88 -9.07 -9.44 3.04
CA ILE A 88 -9.23 -8.60 4.24
C ILE A 88 -8.20 -8.96 5.33
N GLY A 89 -7.84 -10.24 5.43
CA GLY A 89 -6.81 -10.71 6.37
C GLY A 89 -5.43 -10.14 6.08
N ASP A 90 -5.08 -9.97 4.80
CA ASP A 90 -3.80 -9.39 4.39
C ASP A 90 -3.70 -7.90 4.81
N ALA A 91 -4.83 -7.17 4.81
CA ALA A 91 -4.88 -5.78 5.28
C ALA A 91 -4.76 -5.64 6.81
N LYS A 92 -4.97 -6.74 7.56
CA LYS A 92 -4.80 -6.78 9.03
C LYS A 92 -3.38 -7.15 9.44
N ASP A 93 -2.56 -7.65 8.52
CA ASP A 93 -1.15 -7.97 8.77
C ASP A 93 -0.34 -6.66 8.85
N PRO A 94 0.19 -6.29 10.03
CA PRO A 94 0.94 -5.05 10.21
C PRO A 94 2.24 -5.03 9.40
N ALA A 95 2.90 -6.18 9.20
CA ALA A 95 4.14 -6.25 8.44
C ALA A 95 3.88 -6.03 6.94
N LEU A 96 2.81 -6.62 6.40
CA LEU A 96 2.42 -6.41 5.01
C LEU A 96 1.92 -4.98 4.78
N LEU A 97 1.15 -4.42 5.72
CA LEU A 97 0.71 -3.04 5.65
C LEU A 97 1.88 -2.05 5.70
N ALA A 98 2.86 -2.27 6.60
CA ALA A 98 4.10 -1.50 6.63
C ALA A 98 4.83 -1.57 5.28
N HIS A 99 4.96 -2.77 4.73
CA HIS A 99 5.60 -2.95 3.44
C HIS A 99 4.95 -2.08 2.36
N GLU A 100 3.63 -2.14 2.20
CA GLU A 100 2.88 -1.34 1.22
C GLU A 100 2.96 0.17 1.49
N LEU A 101 2.88 0.59 2.76
CA LEU A 101 3.03 2.00 3.13
C LEU A 101 4.40 2.57 2.79
N THR A 102 5.46 1.74 2.85
CA THR A 102 6.80 2.15 2.40
C THR A 102 6.76 2.66 0.97
N HIS A 103 6.04 1.95 0.10
CA HIS A 103 5.96 2.29 -1.32
C HIS A 103 5.23 3.61 -1.55
N VAL A 104 4.16 3.83 -0.80
CA VAL A 104 3.40 5.09 -0.86
C VAL A 104 4.28 6.26 -0.41
N ILE A 105 5.01 6.11 0.70
CA ILE A 105 5.91 7.14 1.24
C ILE A 105 7.06 7.42 0.26
N GLN A 106 7.75 6.38 -0.22
CA GLN A 106 8.87 6.52 -1.16
C GLN A 106 8.44 7.16 -2.48
N LYS A 107 7.23 6.86 -2.96
CA LYS A 107 6.65 7.49 -4.14
C LYS A 107 6.33 8.96 -3.89
N SER A 108 5.73 9.29 -2.74
CA SER A 108 5.43 10.68 -2.36
C SER A 108 6.70 11.53 -2.24
N GLN A 109 7.79 10.95 -1.74
CA GLN A 109 9.12 11.60 -1.66
C GLN A 109 9.84 11.70 -3.02
N GLY A 110 9.20 11.36 -4.15
CA GLY A 110 9.79 11.49 -5.48
C GLY A 110 10.91 10.50 -5.79
N LYS A 111 11.14 9.49 -4.94
CA LYS A 111 12.17 8.45 -5.12
C LYS A 111 11.72 7.29 -6.02
N MET A 112 10.53 7.37 -6.60
CA MET A 112 10.00 6.43 -7.59
C MET A 112 9.74 7.13 -8.92
N PRO A 113 9.86 6.44 -10.07
CA PRO A 113 9.68 7.06 -11.38
C PRO A 113 8.31 7.73 -11.48
N LYS A 114 8.32 9.03 -11.83
CA LYS A 114 7.14 9.91 -12.00
C LYS A 114 6.13 9.48 -13.07
N LYS A 115 6.27 8.28 -13.66
CA LYS A 115 5.42 7.78 -14.75
C LYS A 115 4.76 6.44 -14.39
N ALA A 116 3.95 6.41 -13.33
CA ALA A 116 2.84 5.46 -13.32
C ALA A 116 1.83 5.97 -14.36
N LYS A 117 1.92 5.47 -15.60
CA LYS A 117 0.91 5.77 -16.63
C LYS A 117 -0.48 5.35 -16.09
N PRO A 118 -1.57 6.03 -16.45
CA PRO A 118 -2.92 5.56 -16.17
C PRO A 118 -3.04 4.07 -16.50
N GLY A 119 -3.62 3.26 -15.59
CA GLY A 119 -3.71 1.81 -15.75
C GLY A 119 -2.47 0.99 -15.35
N THR A 120 -1.49 1.58 -14.65
CA THR A 120 -0.32 0.85 -14.13
C THR A 120 -0.39 0.69 -12.61
N ALA A 121 -0.26 -0.54 -12.13
CA ALA A 121 -0.15 -0.87 -10.71
C ALA A 121 1.30 -1.15 -10.31
N LEU A 122 1.65 -0.69 -9.11
CA LEU A 122 2.89 -1.02 -8.44
C LEU A 122 2.68 -2.30 -7.63
N VAL A 123 3.27 -3.40 -8.10
CA VAL A 123 2.88 -4.75 -7.65
C VAL A 123 3.89 -5.34 -6.67
N CYS A 124 3.44 -5.77 -5.49
CA CYS A 124 4.29 -6.50 -4.56
C CYS A 124 4.26 -7.99 -4.82
N LYS A 125 5.43 -8.63 -4.80
CA LYS A 125 5.52 -10.09 -4.75
C LYS A 125 6.06 -10.54 -3.41
#